data_AF-A0A7M2X2L8-F1
#
_entry.id   AF-A0A7M2X2L8-F1
#
_cell.length_a   1.000
_cell.length_b   1.000
_cell.length_c   1.000
_cell.angle_alpha   90.00
_cell.angle_beta   90.00
_cell.angle_gamma   90.00
#
_symmetry.space_group_name_H-M   'P 1'
#
loop_
_entity.id
_entity.type
_entity.pdbx_description
1 polymer ?
#
loop_
_entity_poly.entity_id
_entity_poly.type
_entity_poly.pdbx_seq_one_letter_code
_entity_poly.pdbx_strand_id
1 'polypeptide(L)'
;MHHRRLIFVILIACTCAAATRPSTQPATRPAGSTGDPALDFLLESASDLARTPTTLPSKPPSTRPANPFTDGRKNAGVRPGVIHLSNGQKIRGKIATTQGKPLRVWVEKDKDYHDVAFESIASVDATLLWERDEKEWRFRESGSDVKIYSGKTYPLRELQYTLTLTDGNRVEGGVVAPLDVQTKDGRFTFVLNKRQKGEVGQSLKDLVYPVRVELE
;
A
#
# COMPACT_ATOMS: atom_id res chain seq x y z
N MET A 1 -5.92 -35.31 -28.19
CA MET A 1 -7.21 -35.00 -27.53
C MET A 1 -6.99 -33.83 -26.57
N HIS A 2 -7.39 -32.64 -27.00
CA HIS A 2 -7.21 -31.38 -26.27
C HIS A 2 -8.47 -31.10 -25.44
N HIS A 3 -8.30 -30.85 -24.14
CA HIS A 3 -9.33 -30.21 -23.32
C HIS A 3 -8.78 -28.93 -22.73
N ARG A 4 -9.00 -27.83 -23.47
CA ARG A 4 -8.92 -26.46 -22.98
C ARG A 4 -10.16 -26.21 -22.12
N ARG A 5 -9.98 -25.99 -20.82
CA ARG A 5 -11.02 -25.43 -19.96
C ARG A 5 -10.85 -23.91 -19.92
N LEU A 6 -11.76 -23.19 -20.56
CA LEU A 6 -11.97 -21.75 -20.36
C LEU A 6 -12.44 -21.54 -18.92
N ILE A 7 -11.73 -20.70 -18.17
CA ILE A 7 -12.21 -20.17 -16.89
C ILE A 7 -12.66 -18.74 -17.16
N PHE A 8 -13.97 -18.52 -17.04
CA PHE A 8 -14.61 -17.20 -17.08
C PHE A 8 -14.34 -16.49 -15.76
N VAL A 9 -13.68 -15.33 -15.81
CA VAL A 9 -13.58 -14.40 -14.68
C VAL A 9 -14.75 -13.44 -14.79
N ILE A 10 -15.69 -13.51 -13.85
CA ILE A 10 -16.82 -12.59 -13.74
C ILE A 10 -16.37 -11.37 -12.94
N LEU A 11 -16.31 -10.21 -13.60
CA LEU A 11 -16.22 -8.88 -12.98
C LEU A 11 -17.57 -8.55 -12.33
N ILE A 12 -17.60 -8.33 -11.02
CA ILE A 12 -18.74 -7.70 -10.34
C ILE A 12 -18.43 -6.23 -10.14
N ALA A 13 -19.05 -5.38 -10.96
CA ALA A 13 -19.11 -3.94 -10.77
C ALA A 13 -20.15 -3.63 -9.68
N CYS A 14 -19.70 -3.11 -8.54
CA CYS A 14 -20.58 -2.63 -7.48
C CYS A 14 -20.84 -1.13 -7.68
N THR A 15 -22.01 -0.82 -8.25
CA THR A 15 -22.50 0.53 -8.50
C THR A 15 -23.26 1.00 -7.25
N CYS A 16 -22.62 1.78 -6.38
CA CYS A 16 -23.33 2.47 -5.28
C CYS A 16 -23.79 3.86 -5.74
N ALA A 17 -25.11 3.97 -5.90
CA ALA A 17 -25.81 5.18 -6.26
C ALA A 17 -25.74 6.25 -5.14
N ALA A 18 -25.51 7.50 -5.55
CA ALA A 18 -25.59 8.68 -4.71
C ALA A 18 -27.05 9.00 -4.36
N ALA A 19 -27.34 9.18 -3.07
CA ALA A 19 -28.62 9.70 -2.59
C ALA A 19 -28.43 11.11 -2.01
N THR A 20 -28.79 12.10 -2.82
CA THR A 20 -28.89 13.51 -2.47
C THR A 20 -30.12 13.72 -1.57
N ARG A 21 -29.95 14.33 -0.39
CA ARG A 21 -31.07 14.87 0.40
C ARG A 21 -30.94 16.40 0.48
N PRO A 22 -32.02 17.17 0.22
CA PRO A 22 -32.02 18.62 0.41
C PRO A 22 -32.19 18.94 1.90
N SER A 23 -31.32 19.78 2.45
CA SER A 23 -31.47 20.36 3.79
C SER A 23 -31.83 21.83 3.66
N THR A 24 -33.06 22.13 4.05
CA THR A 24 -33.71 23.44 4.12
C THR A 24 -32.98 24.37 5.09
N GLN A 25 -32.60 25.56 4.63
CA GLN A 25 -32.17 26.68 5.47
C GLN A 25 -33.38 27.36 6.12
N PRO A 26 -33.23 27.88 7.35
CA PRO A 26 -33.97 29.06 7.77
C PRO A 26 -33.03 30.28 7.82
N ALA A 27 -33.44 31.32 7.10
CA ALA A 27 -32.86 32.64 7.14
C ALA A 27 -33.17 33.33 8.48
N THR A 28 -32.18 34.00 9.07
CA THR A 28 -32.41 35.06 10.07
C THR A 28 -31.44 36.21 9.77
N ARG A 29 -32.03 37.41 9.72
CA ARG A 29 -31.50 38.69 9.27
C ARG A 29 -30.40 39.23 10.22
N PRO A 30 -29.36 39.94 9.72
CA PRO A 30 -28.37 40.59 10.57
C PRO A 30 -28.90 41.93 11.09
N ALA A 31 -28.62 42.22 12.36
CA ALA A 31 -28.75 43.54 12.96
C ALA A 31 -27.48 43.81 13.78
N GLY A 32 -26.85 44.97 13.54
CA GLY A 32 -25.75 45.49 14.35
C GLY A 32 -24.46 45.73 13.58
N SER A 33 -24.40 46.82 12.81
CA SER A 33 -23.13 47.43 12.41
C SER A 33 -22.64 48.29 13.57
N THR A 34 -21.61 47.82 14.28
CA THR A 34 -20.79 48.68 15.13
C THR A 34 -19.41 48.66 14.49
N GLY A 35 -19.00 49.82 13.95
CA GLY A 35 -17.75 49.98 13.23
C GLY A 35 -16.57 49.66 14.14
N ASP A 36 -15.79 48.68 13.72
CA ASP A 36 -14.54 48.30 14.37
C ASP A 36 -13.40 49.11 13.70
N PRO A 37 -12.78 50.08 14.41
CA PRO A 37 -11.74 50.95 13.84
C PRO A 37 -10.47 50.18 13.42
N ALA A 38 -10.35 48.90 13.78
CA ALA A 38 -9.27 48.03 13.33
C ALA A 38 -9.38 47.61 11.85
N LEU A 39 -10.58 47.62 11.27
CA LEU A 39 -10.80 47.27 9.85
C LEU A 39 -10.51 48.44 8.89
N ASP A 40 -10.70 49.69 9.32
CA ASP A 40 -10.36 50.87 8.51
C ASP A 40 -8.85 51.01 8.30
N PHE A 41 -8.04 50.73 9.33
CA PHE A 41 -6.57 50.77 9.23
C PHE A 41 -6.01 49.73 8.22
N LEU A 42 -6.68 48.59 8.07
CA LEU A 42 -6.26 47.52 7.15
C LEU A 42 -6.65 47.77 5.68
N LEU A 43 -7.65 48.61 5.41
CA LEU A 43 -8.00 48.99 4.04
C LEU A 43 -7.23 50.22 3.53
N GLU A 44 -6.80 51.11 4.42
CA GLU A 44 -6.08 52.32 4.04
C GLU A 44 -4.61 52.04 3.63
N SER A 45 -4.02 50.96 4.16
CA SER A 45 -2.66 50.52 3.82
C SER A 45 -2.53 49.83 2.44
N ALA A 46 -3.64 49.59 1.75
CA ALA A 46 -3.65 48.97 0.41
C ALA A 46 -3.63 49.98 -0.76
N SER A 47 -3.73 51.28 -0.50
CA SER A 47 -4.05 52.28 -1.55
C SER A 47 -2.88 53.15 -2.04
N ASP A 48 -1.71 53.10 -1.39
CA ASP A 48 -0.63 54.08 -1.60
C ASP A 48 0.52 53.67 -2.54
N LEU A 49 0.42 52.55 -3.28
CA LEU A 49 1.46 52.13 -4.22
C LEU A 49 1.08 52.25 -5.71
N ALA A 50 0.19 53.18 -6.04
CA ALA A 50 -0.15 53.52 -7.43
C ALA A 50 0.61 54.76 -7.93
N ARG A 51 1.88 54.59 -8.35
CA ARG A 51 2.58 55.53 -9.24
C ARG A 51 3.43 54.76 -10.28
N THR A 52 2.98 54.74 -11.53
CA THR A 52 3.64 54.26 -12.76
C THR A 52 4.65 55.30 -13.31
N PRO A 53 5.69 54.94 -14.12
CA PRO A 53 5.51 54.79 -15.59
C PRO A 53 6.43 53.79 -16.37
N THR A 54 5.89 53.28 -17.49
CA THR A 54 6.45 52.97 -18.85
C THR A 54 7.66 52.02 -19.05
N THR A 55 7.50 50.97 -19.90
CA THR A 55 8.22 50.73 -21.20
C THR A 55 8.55 49.24 -21.56
N LEU A 56 8.06 48.83 -22.75
CA LEU A 56 8.44 47.74 -23.71
C LEU A 56 8.17 46.23 -23.42
N PRO A 57 7.73 45.46 -24.46
CA PRO A 57 7.45 44.03 -24.36
C PRO A 57 8.72 43.19 -24.48
N SER A 58 9.07 42.48 -23.42
CA SER A 58 10.12 41.46 -23.42
C SER A 58 9.50 40.06 -23.45
N LYS A 59 9.80 39.34 -24.53
CA LYS A 59 9.55 37.90 -24.69
C LYS A 59 10.01 37.15 -23.43
N PRO A 60 9.18 36.38 -22.73
CA PRO A 60 9.65 35.64 -21.57
C PRO A 60 10.61 34.53 -22.03
N PRO A 61 11.88 34.52 -21.60
CA PRO A 61 12.68 33.31 -21.68
C PRO A 61 11.99 32.26 -20.80
N SER A 62 11.62 31.13 -21.39
CA SER A 62 11.15 29.96 -20.65
C SER A 62 12.33 29.37 -19.89
N THR A 63 12.72 30.01 -18.79
CA THR A 63 13.58 29.40 -17.79
C THR A 63 12.68 28.56 -16.90
N ARG A 64 12.27 27.39 -17.41
CA ARG A 64 11.65 26.37 -16.57
C ARG A 64 12.69 26.03 -15.49
N PRO A 65 12.40 26.21 -14.19
CA PRO A 65 13.33 25.77 -13.15
C PRO A 65 13.55 24.27 -13.34
N ALA A 66 14.82 23.87 -13.38
CA ALA A 66 15.20 22.47 -13.42
C ALA A 66 14.54 21.77 -12.24
N ASN A 67 13.67 20.79 -12.52
CA ASN A 67 12.97 20.04 -11.50
C ASN A 67 14.03 19.21 -10.75
N PRO A 68 14.28 19.42 -9.44
CA PRO A 68 15.26 18.63 -8.69
C PRO A 68 14.82 17.18 -8.48
N PHE A 69 13.68 16.79 -9.06
CA PHE A 69 13.08 15.47 -8.97
C PHE A 69 13.14 14.64 -10.26
N THR A 70 13.90 15.07 -11.28
CA THR A 70 14.05 14.26 -12.50
C THR A 70 15.47 13.73 -12.68
N ASP A 71 15.52 12.40 -12.59
CA ASP A 71 16.31 11.50 -13.44
C ASP A 71 17.69 11.05 -12.95
N GLY A 72 17.65 10.17 -11.93
CA GLY A 72 18.71 9.20 -11.64
C GLY A 72 18.24 7.88 -11.01
N ARG A 73 17.00 7.80 -10.48
CA ARG A 73 16.48 6.64 -9.72
C ARG A 73 15.38 5.86 -10.43
N LYS A 74 15.31 5.90 -11.76
CA LYS A 74 14.19 5.30 -12.52
C LYS A 74 14.08 3.77 -12.38
N ASN A 75 15.09 3.08 -11.82
CA ASN A 75 15.07 1.63 -11.61
C ASN A 75 15.58 1.17 -10.23
N ALA A 76 15.85 2.07 -9.29
CA ALA A 76 16.33 1.68 -7.96
C ALA A 76 15.24 0.87 -7.24
N GLY A 77 15.53 -0.38 -6.88
CA GLY A 77 14.57 -1.30 -6.27
C GLY A 77 13.64 -2.07 -7.22
N VAL A 78 13.91 -2.14 -8.54
CA VAL A 78 13.24 -3.07 -9.47
C VAL A 78 14.25 -4.08 -10.01
N ARG A 79 13.99 -5.37 -9.84
CA ARG A 79 14.90 -6.45 -10.25
C ARG A 79 14.19 -7.56 -11.00
N PRO A 80 14.75 -8.11 -12.07
CA PRO A 80 14.19 -9.31 -12.68
C PRO A 80 14.24 -10.48 -11.70
N GLY A 81 13.24 -11.36 -11.76
CA GLY A 81 13.17 -12.49 -10.86
C GLY A 81 11.97 -13.39 -11.12
N VAL A 82 11.84 -14.42 -10.28
CA VAL A 82 10.77 -15.41 -10.33
C VAL A 82 10.14 -15.55 -8.95
N ILE A 83 8.82 -15.44 -8.88
CA ILE A 83 8.04 -15.79 -7.69
C ILE A 83 7.42 -17.17 -7.87
N HIS A 84 7.70 -18.06 -6.93
CA HIS A 84 7.09 -19.37 -6.78
C HIS A 84 5.97 -19.26 -5.75
N LEU A 85 4.75 -19.57 -6.18
CA LEU A 85 3.56 -19.53 -5.33
C LEU A 85 3.26 -20.91 -4.73
N SER A 86 2.55 -20.92 -3.60
CA SER A 86 2.17 -22.15 -2.89
C SER A 86 1.27 -23.09 -3.68
N ASN A 87 0.57 -22.60 -4.71
CA ASN A 87 -0.23 -23.40 -5.62
C ASN A 87 0.60 -24.05 -6.77
N GLY A 88 1.93 -23.87 -6.75
CA GLY A 88 2.84 -24.39 -7.78
C GLY A 88 3.04 -23.46 -8.99
N GLN A 89 2.31 -22.35 -9.07
CA GLN A 89 2.48 -21.37 -10.14
C GLN A 89 3.83 -20.64 -10.02
N LYS A 90 4.45 -20.34 -11.16
CA LYS A 90 5.67 -19.54 -11.26
C LYS A 90 5.39 -18.28 -12.05
N ILE A 91 5.79 -17.13 -11.51
CA ILE A 91 5.58 -15.82 -12.13
C ILE A 91 6.93 -15.16 -12.34
N ARG A 92 7.36 -15.07 -13.60
CA ARG A 92 8.61 -14.40 -13.98
C ARG A 92 8.31 -12.96 -14.40
N GLY A 93 9.07 -12.01 -13.87
CA GLY A 93 8.85 -10.61 -14.17
C GLY A 93 9.86 -9.68 -13.51
N LYS A 94 9.60 -8.39 -13.61
CA LYS A 94 10.32 -7.36 -12.84
C LYS A 94 9.65 -7.23 -11.48
N ILE A 95 10.36 -7.57 -10.43
CA ILE A 95 9.92 -7.58 -9.04
C ILE A 95 10.42 -6.32 -8.36
N ALA A 96 9.55 -5.67 -7.61
CA ALA A 96 9.87 -4.49 -6.81
C ALA A 96 9.18 -4.56 -5.45
N THR A 97 9.71 -3.84 -4.48
CA THR A 97 9.04 -3.56 -3.22
C THR A 97 8.71 -2.06 -3.12
N THR A 98 8.34 -1.57 -1.95
CA THR A 98 8.13 -0.13 -1.73
C THR A 98 9.41 0.63 -2.05
N GLN A 99 9.35 1.54 -3.03
CA GLN A 99 10.53 2.22 -3.55
C GLN A 99 11.28 2.99 -2.45
N GLY A 100 12.61 2.84 -2.43
CA GLY A 100 13.49 3.51 -1.49
C GLY A 100 13.35 3.05 -0.03
N LYS A 101 12.58 1.98 0.24
CA LYS A 101 12.47 1.39 1.58
C LYS A 101 13.15 0.02 1.64
N PRO A 102 13.92 -0.26 2.71
CA PRO A 102 14.42 -1.61 2.95
C PRO A 102 13.27 -2.55 3.32
N LEU A 103 13.50 -3.85 3.13
CA LEU A 103 12.67 -4.88 3.70
C LEU A 103 12.97 -4.98 5.19
N ARG A 104 11.98 -4.70 6.04
CA ARG A 104 12.13 -4.82 7.50
C ARG A 104 11.85 -6.26 7.92
N VAL A 105 12.81 -6.86 8.61
CA VAL A 105 12.72 -8.24 9.11
C VAL A 105 12.73 -8.20 10.63
N TRP A 106 11.66 -8.69 11.26
CA TRP A 106 11.62 -8.88 12.71
C TRP A 106 12.39 -10.15 13.08
N VAL A 107 13.56 -9.99 13.69
CA VAL A 107 14.42 -11.09 14.11
C VAL A 107 14.08 -11.46 15.56
N GLU A 108 13.46 -12.62 15.76
CA GLU A 108 12.94 -13.03 17.08
C GLU A 108 14.05 -13.19 18.13
N LYS A 109 15.23 -13.63 17.70
CA LYS A 109 16.41 -13.81 18.57
C LYS A 109 16.85 -12.49 19.22
N ASP A 110 16.87 -11.43 18.41
CA ASP A 110 17.37 -10.12 18.82
C ASP A 110 16.24 -9.21 19.33
N LYS A 111 14.98 -9.61 19.09
CA LYS A 111 13.76 -8.85 19.38
C LYS A 111 13.81 -7.44 18.79
N ASP A 112 14.36 -7.35 17.59
CA ASP A 112 14.54 -6.09 16.86
C ASP A 112 14.26 -6.24 15.37
N TYR A 113 14.09 -5.11 14.69
CA TYR A 113 13.93 -5.02 13.25
C TYR A 113 15.29 -4.83 12.58
N HIS A 114 15.62 -5.72 11.65
CA HIS A 114 16.75 -5.56 10.75
C HIS A 114 16.26 -5.05 9.40
N ASP A 115 16.86 -3.97 8.93
CA ASP A 115 16.55 -3.37 7.64
C ASP A 115 17.49 -3.95 6.57
N VAL A 116 16.92 -4.67 5.60
CA VAL A 116 17.65 -5.31 4.50
C VAL A 116 17.35 -4.57 3.20
N ALA A 117 18.37 -4.05 2.53
CA ALA A 117 18.18 -3.42 1.22
C ALA A 117 17.66 -4.44 0.21
N PHE A 118 16.60 -4.12 -0.54
CA PHE A 118 16.03 -5.05 -1.52
C PHE A 118 17.03 -5.45 -2.63
N GLU A 119 17.97 -4.56 -2.94
CA GLU A 119 19.02 -4.77 -3.92
C GLU A 119 20.07 -5.80 -3.47
N SER A 120 20.21 -6.04 -2.16
CA SER A 120 21.17 -7.03 -1.63
C SER A 120 20.56 -8.42 -1.42
N ILE A 121 19.27 -8.63 -1.70
CA ILE A 121 18.61 -9.92 -1.49
C ILE A 121 18.79 -10.81 -2.73
N ALA A 122 19.35 -12.00 -2.58
CA ALA A 122 19.39 -13.00 -3.66
C ALA A 122 18.12 -13.85 -3.70
N SER A 123 17.64 -14.31 -2.55
CA SER A 123 16.40 -15.07 -2.44
C SER A 123 15.62 -14.77 -1.17
N VAL A 124 14.33 -15.03 -1.21
CA VAL A 124 13.44 -15.06 -0.05
C VAL A 124 12.72 -16.40 -0.05
N ASP A 125 12.86 -17.17 1.02
CA ASP A 125 12.22 -18.47 1.18
C ASP A 125 11.26 -18.42 2.38
N ALA A 126 10.01 -18.86 2.19
CA ALA A 126 8.97 -18.86 3.22
C ALA A 126 8.86 -20.24 3.88
N THR A 127 8.86 -20.27 5.21
CA THR A 127 8.65 -21.45 6.04
C THR A 127 7.33 -21.33 6.78
N LEU A 128 6.48 -22.36 6.69
CA LEU A 128 5.23 -22.44 7.42
C LEU A 128 5.49 -22.86 8.87
N LEU A 129 5.16 -21.97 9.81
CA LEU A 129 5.30 -22.27 11.23
C LEU A 129 4.09 -23.03 11.77
N TRP A 130 2.89 -22.57 11.42
CA TRP A 130 1.64 -23.26 11.74
C TRP A 130 0.50 -22.80 10.83
N GLU A 131 -0.52 -23.64 10.73
CA GLU A 131 -1.78 -23.35 10.09
C GLU A 131 -2.94 -23.95 10.88
N ARG A 132 -4.08 -23.25 10.91
CA ARG A 132 -5.28 -23.70 11.61
C ARG A 132 -6.51 -22.95 11.11
N ASP A 133 -7.68 -23.53 11.35
CA ASP A 133 -8.95 -22.82 11.25
C ASP A 133 -9.28 -22.20 12.60
N GLU A 134 -9.54 -20.89 12.62
CA GLU A 134 -9.89 -20.16 13.84
C GLU A 134 -11.38 -19.81 13.83
N LYS A 135 -12.04 -20.04 14.97
CA LYS A 135 -13.46 -19.70 15.13
C LYS A 135 -13.62 -18.19 15.19
N GLU A 136 -14.56 -17.66 14.42
CA GLU A 136 -14.94 -16.26 14.51
C GLU A 136 -15.69 -15.99 15.81
N TRP A 137 -15.26 -14.94 16.50
CA TRP A 137 -15.86 -14.49 17.74
C TRP A 137 -15.87 -12.97 17.79
N ARG A 138 -16.78 -12.46 18.62
CA ARG A 138 -16.83 -11.05 19.03
C ARG A 138 -17.00 -10.99 20.53
N PHE A 139 -16.62 -9.87 21.14
CA PHE A 139 -17.04 -9.61 22.51
C PHE A 139 -18.56 -9.44 22.56
N ARG A 140 -19.17 -9.89 23.67
CA ARG A 140 -20.62 -9.73 23.90
C ARG A 140 -20.99 -8.25 23.82
N GLU A 141 -20.26 -7.43 24.56
CA GLU A 141 -20.38 -5.98 24.71
C GLU A 141 -18.96 -5.37 24.79
N SER A 142 -18.81 -4.07 24.52
CA SER A 142 -17.51 -3.40 24.64
C SER A 142 -17.01 -3.46 26.09
N GLY A 143 -15.76 -3.91 26.30
CA GLY A 143 -15.19 -4.10 27.63
C GLY A 143 -15.63 -5.37 28.36
N SER A 144 -16.47 -6.21 27.75
CA SER A 144 -16.77 -7.55 28.29
C SER A 144 -15.71 -8.55 27.84
N ASP A 145 -15.21 -9.39 28.75
CA ASP A 145 -14.31 -10.50 28.41
C ASP A 145 -15.04 -11.74 27.84
N VAL A 146 -16.37 -11.67 27.74
CA VAL A 146 -17.19 -12.77 27.25
C VAL A 146 -17.16 -12.81 25.72
N LYS A 147 -16.58 -13.89 25.18
CA LYS A 147 -16.56 -14.16 23.73
C LYS A 147 -17.82 -14.87 23.28
N ILE A 148 -18.49 -14.32 22.26
CA ILE A 148 -19.60 -14.94 21.56
C ILE A 148 -19.09 -15.42 20.20
N TYR A 149 -19.17 -16.72 19.96
CA TYR A 149 -18.78 -17.34 18.70
C TYR A 149 -19.93 -17.27 17.69
N SER A 150 -19.61 -16.94 16.43
CA SER A 150 -20.61 -16.87 15.35
C SER A 150 -20.93 -18.23 14.74
N GLY A 151 -20.17 -19.28 15.11
CA GLY A 151 -20.23 -20.61 14.50
C GLY A 151 -19.44 -20.73 13.19
N LYS A 152 -18.90 -19.62 12.68
CA LYS A 152 -18.10 -19.61 11.46
C LYS A 152 -16.60 -19.75 11.77
N THR A 153 -15.83 -20.19 10.79
CA THR A 153 -14.37 -20.31 10.87
C THR A 153 -13.71 -19.57 9.71
N TYR A 154 -12.45 -19.16 9.94
CA TYR A 154 -11.58 -18.63 8.89
C TYR A 154 -10.20 -19.28 9.00
N PRO A 155 -9.52 -19.49 7.86
CA PRO A 155 -8.19 -20.07 7.86
C PRO A 155 -7.17 -19.03 8.30
N LEU A 156 -6.18 -19.46 9.09
CA LEU A 156 -5.11 -18.62 9.58
C LEU A 156 -3.79 -19.38 9.52
N ARG A 157 -2.72 -18.68 9.17
CA ARG A 157 -1.35 -19.21 9.23
C ARG A 157 -0.34 -18.17 9.67
N GLU A 158 0.79 -18.68 10.13
CA GLU A 158 1.99 -17.89 10.39
C GLU A 158 3.17 -18.43 9.57
N LEU A 159 3.86 -17.51 8.91
CA LEU A 159 5.00 -17.75 8.06
C LEU A 159 6.21 -17.03 8.64
N GLN A 160 7.37 -17.65 8.48
CA GLN A 160 8.68 -17.04 8.70
C GLN A 160 9.42 -16.99 7.37
N TYR A 161 10.25 -15.98 7.19
CA TYR A 161 11.01 -15.81 5.96
C TYR A 161 12.51 -15.91 6.26
N THR A 162 13.22 -16.58 5.37
CA THR A 162 14.68 -16.54 5.30
C THR A 162 15.07 -15.72 4.09
N LEU A 163 15.74 -14.59 4.31
CA LEU A 163 16.34 -13.78 3.26
C LEU A 163 17.78 -14.24 3.10
N THR A 164 18.13 -14.74 1.92
CA THR A 164 19.53 -14.97 1.55
C THR A 164 20.02 -13.77 0.78
N LEU A 165 21.11 -13.16 1.25
CA LEU A 165 21.72 -11.99 0.62
C LEU A 165 22.70 -12.39 -0.49
N THR A 166 23.08 -11.44 -1.34
CA THR A 166 24.02 -11.65 -2.45
C THR A 166 25.44 -11.97 -1.98
N ASP A 167 25.80 -11.62 -0.75
CA ASP A 167 27.06 -12.00 -0.10
C ASP A 167 27.00 -13.39 0.58
N GLY A 168 25.85 -14.07 0.53
CA GLY A 168 25.61 -15.38 1.14
C GLY A 168 25.11 -15.32 2.59
N ASN A 169 25.08 -14.16 3.23
CA ASN A 169 24.52 -14.01 4.58
C ASN A 169 23.02 -14.29 4.59
N ARG A 170 22.50 -14.71 5.75
CA ARG A 170 21.08 -15.02 5.93
C ARG A 170 20.48 -14.22 7.08
N VAL A 171 19.29 -13.67 6.84
CA VAL A 171 18.48 -13.01 7.84
C VAL A 171 17.14 -13.74 7.93
N GLU A 172 16.82 -14.26 9.10
CA GLU A 172 15.61 -15.04 9.34
C GLU A 172 14.66 -14.29 10.26
N GLY A 173 13.39 -14.20 9.89
CA GLY A 173 12.40 -13.51 10.72
C GLY A 173 11.05 -13.29 10.08
N GLY A 174 10.21 -12.54 10.79
CA GLY A 174 8.90 -12.14 10.31
C GLY A 174 9.03 -10.96 9.34
N VAL A 175 8.38 -11.05 8.18
CA VAL A 175 8.38 -9.98 7.16
C VAL A 175 6.94 -9.61 6.84
N VAL A 176 6.70 -8.30 6.69
CA VAL A 176 5.45 -7.76 6.16
C VAL A 176 5.81 -6.76 5.07
N ALA A 177 5.72 -7.18 3.80
CA ALA A 177 6.09 -6.33 2.67
C ALA A 177 5.35 -6.72 1.38
N PRO A 178 4.90 -5.74 0.57
CA PRO A 178 4.41 -6.01 -0.77
C PRO A 178 5.55 -6.33 -1.75
N LEU A 179 5.24 -7.18 -2.71
CA LEU A 179 6.05 -7.53 -3.88
C LEU A 179 5.22 -7.26 -5.13
N ASP A 180 5.55 -6.17 -5.81
CA ASP A 180 4.96 -5.82 -7.10
C ASP A 180 5.73 -6.55 -8.20
N VAL A 181 5.01 -7.27 -9.06
CA VAL A 181 5.57 -7.98 -10.20
C VAL A 181 4.97 -7.46 -11.49
N GLN A 182 5.81 -6.93 -12.37
CA GLN A 182 5.43 -6.57 -13.72
C GLN A 182 5.81 -7.70 -14.69
N THR A 183 4.81 -8.23 -15.38
CA THR A 183 4.93 -9.29 -16.40
C THR A 183 4.47 -8.75 -17.76
N LYS A 184 4.48 -9.60 -18.79
CA LYS A 184 3.87 -9.28 -20.09
C LYS A 184 2.35 -9.20 -20.02
N ASP A 185 1.75 -9.98 -19.11
CA ASP A 185 0.30 -10.13 -18.98
C ASP A 185 -0.34 -9.08 -18.04
N GLY A 186 0.49 -8.31 -17.34
CA GLY A 186 0.04 -7.26 -16.43
C GLY A 186 0.92 -7.09 -15.20
N ARG A 187 0.40 -6.32 -14.24
CA ARG A 187 1.02 -6.08 -12.93
C ARG A 187 0.24 -6.81 -11.84
N PHE A 188 0.96 -7.52 -10.99
CA PHE A 188 0.42 -8.26 -9.85
C PHE A 188 1.10 -7.80 -8.58
N THR A 189 0.40 -7.83 -7.45
CA THR A 189 1.00 -7.57 -6.15
C THR A 189 0.78 -8.78 -5.27
N PHE A 190 1.88 -9.32 -4.75
CA PHE A 190 1.89 -10.34 -3.71
C PHE A 190 2.33 -9.71 -2.39
N VAL A 191 2.01 -10.34 -1.27
CA VAL A 191 2.44 -9.83 0.04
C VAL A 191 3.18 -10.93 0.77
N LEU A 192 4.40 -10.63 1.21
CA LEU A 192 5.10 -11.39 2.23
C LEU A 192 4.39 -11.09 3.54
N ASN A 193 3.60 -12.03 4.05
CA ASN A 193 2.85 -11.90 5.28
C ASN A 193 3.47 -12.76 6.37
N LYS A 194 3.85 -12.18 7.51
CA LYS A 194 4.14 -12.96 8.73
C LYS A 194 2.89 -13.74 9.16
N ARG A 195 1.72 -13.10 9.15
CA ARG A 195 0.44 -13.73 9.47
C ARG A 195 -0.55 -13.48 8.36
N GLN A 196 -1.16 -14.54 7.85
CA GLN A 196 -2.15 -14.47 6.78
C GLN A 196 -3.47 -15.02 7.28
N LYS A 197 -4.44 -14.12 7.40
CA LYS A 197 -5.84 -14.44 7.71
C LYS A 197 -6.63 -14.50 6.41
N GLY A 198 -7.36 -15.59 6.22
CA GLY A 198 -8.36 -15.68 5.15
C GLY A 198 -9.72 -15.16 5.55
N GLU A 199 -10.61 -15.14 4.57
CA GLU A 199 -12.01 -14.80 4.79
C GLU A 199 -12.78 -15.98 5.36
N VAL A 200 -13.95 -15.68 5.92
CA VAL A 200 -14.85 -16.72 6.43
C VAL A 200 -15.35 -17.59 5.28
N GLY A 201 -15.23 -18.90 5.43
CA GLY A 201 -15.62 -19.87 4.40
C GLY A 201 -14.53 -20.18 3.36
N GLN A 202 -13.38 -19.48 3.39
CA GLN A 202 -12.19 -19.92 2.66
C GLN A 202 -11.53 -21.10 3.36
N SER A 203 -10.78 -21.89 2.60
CA SER A 203 -9.90 -22.93 3.11
C SER A 203 -8.45 -22.47 3.13
N LEU A 204 -7.59 -23.20 3.85
CA LEU A 204 -6.15 -22.98 3.81
C LEU A 204 -5.57 -23.04 2.37
N LYS A 205 -6.16 -23.83 1.47
CA LYS A 205 -5.68 -23.95 0.08
C LYS A 205 -5.94 -22.69 -0.76
N ASP A 206 -6.95 -21.91 -0.39
CA ASP A 206 -7.31 -20.67 -1.08
C ASP A 206 -6.34 -19.52 -0.74
N LEU A 207 -5.64 -19.64 0.39
CA LEU A 207 -4.59 -18.71 0.78
C LEU A 207 -3.32 -18.98 -0.02
N VAL A 208 -3.23 -18.42 -1.23
CA VAL A 208 -2.01 -18.47 -2.03
C VAL A 208 -0.99 -17.45 -1.50
N TYR A 209 0.28 -17.84 -1.41
CA TYR A 209 1.36 -16.98 -0.95
C TYR A 209 2.68 -17.27 -1.67
N PRO A 210 3.64 -16.33 -1.68
CA PRO A 210 5.00 -16.58 -2.16
C PRO A 210 5.72 -17.58 -1.26
N VAL A 211 6.05 -18.75 -1.81
CA VAL A 211 6.89 -19.75 -1.14
C VAL A 211 8.36 -19.41 -1.33
N ARG A 212 8.72 -18.92 -2.52
CA ARG A 212 10.09 -18.55 -2.85
C ARG A 212 10.12 -17.41 -3.84
N VAL A 213 11.05 -16.49 -3.64
CA VAL A 213 11.35 -15.38 -4.55
C VAL A 213 12.81 -15.46 -4.90
N GLU A 214 13.12 -15.58 -6.17
CA GLU A 214 14.49 -15.57 -6.70
C GLU A 214 14.71 -14.26 -7.44
N LEU A 215 15.76 -13.53 -7.09
CA LEU A 215 16.12 -12.24 -7.69
C LEU A 215 17.45 -12.38 -8.44
N GLU A 216 17.48 -11.89 -9.68
CA GLU A 216 18.65 -11.88 -10.55
C GLU A 216 19.55 -10.65 -10.31
#